data_AF-I0GXI5-F1
#
_entry.id   AF-I0GXI5-F1
#
_cell.length_a   1.000
_cell.length_b   1.000
_cell.length_c   1.000
_cell.angle_alpha   90.00
_cell.angle_beta   90.00
_cell.angle_gamma   90.00
#
_symmetry.space_group_name_H-M   'P 1'
#
loop_
_entity.id
_entity.type
_entity.pdbx_description
1 polymer ?
#
loop_
_entity_poly.entity_id
_entity_poly.type
_entity_poly.pdbx_seq_one_letter_code
_entity_poly.pdbx_strand_id
1 'polypeptide(L)'
;MLIACGSGGADTASEAPAVPAATAEAPAGSGLVPEPDAATTKKYVAALRKIDADIVNDDDDEKLVDRGRDQCSSVKESPDDEKKLIKLTNQRFISPDHPDGFGDKKSKKILAAVRKYICPDL
;
A
#
# COMPACT_ATOMS: atom_id res chain seq x y z
N MET A 1 39.79 -19.58 32.99
CA MET A 1 40.61 -18.35 33.07
C MET A 1 40.84 -17.86 31.65
N LEU A 2 40.09 -16.85 31.20
CA LEU A 2 40.27 -16.19 29.90
C LEU A 2 40.44 -14.69 30.20
N ILE A 3 41.57 -14.12 29.75
CA ILE A 3 42.00 -12.73 29.94
C ILE A 3 41.98 -12.01 28.59
N ALA A 4 41.75 -10.68 28.64
CA ALA A 4 42.10 -9.62 27.67
C ALA A 4 41.26 -9.52 26.39
N CYS A 5 41.01 -8.37 25.77
CA CYS A 5 41.30 -6.92 25.90
C CYS A 5 40.22 -6.24 25.01
N GLY A 6 39.59 -5.09 25.28
CA GLY A 6 40.15 -3.82 25.70
C GLY A 6 40.74 -3.05 24.50
N SER A 7 39.95 -2.19 23.84
CA SER A 7 40.36 -0.86 23.30
C SER A 7 39.20 -0.20 22.54
N GLY A 8 38.71 0.91 23.09
CA GLY A 8 37.85 1.86 22.40
C GLY A 8 38.66 2.89 21.61
N GLY A 9 37.95 3.72 20.84
CA GLY A 9 38.49 4.90 20.18
C GLY A 9 37.66 5.28 18.97
N ALA A 10 36.87 6.35 19.13
CA ALA A 10 36.05 6.97 18.10
C ALA A 10 36.88 7.51 16.93
N ASP A 11 36.29 7.60 15.73
CA ASP A 11 36.00 8.91 15.12
C ASP A 11 35.19 8.75 13.83
N THR A 12 34.26 9.69 13.68
CA THR A 12 33.23 9.87 12.65
C THR A 12 33.78 10.14 11.25
N ALA A 13 33.13 9.60 10.22
CA ALA A 13 33.05 10.27 8.91
C ALA A 13 31.86 9.79 8.04
N SER A 14 30.94 10.73 7.81
CA SER A 14 30.13 10.93 6.59
C SER A 14 29.04 9.91 6.23
N GLU A 15 27.85 10.16 6.77
CA GLU A 15 26.57 9.58 6.32
C GLU A 15 26.07 10.29 5.05
N ALA A 16 25.87 9.54 3.97
CA ALA A 16 24.99 9.88 2.86
C ALA A 16 24.12 8.63 2.59
N PRO A 17 22.78 8.78 2.44
CA PRO A 17 21.90 7.62 2.47
C PRO A 17 21.94 6.88 1.13
N ALA A 18 22.57 5.71 1.11
CA ALA A 18 22.26 4.71 0.10
C ALA A 18 20.90 4.11 0.44
N VAL A 19 19.86 4.52 -0.29
CA VAL A 19 18.56 3.87 -0.28
C VAL A 19 18.74 2.40 -0.69
N PRO A 20 18.42 1.41 0.16
CA PRO A 20 18.21 0.06 -0.33
C PRO A 20 16.84 0.04 -1.00
N ALA A 21 16.80 -0.30 -2.29
CA ALA A 21 15.58 -0.77 -2.93
C ALA A 21 15.17 -2.06 -2.20
N ALA A 22 14.21 -1.95 -1.28
CA ALA A 22 13.61 -3.12 -0.66
C ALA A 22 12.64 -3.75 -1.66
N THR A 23 13.16 -4.58 -2.57
CA THR A 23 12.36 -5.68 -3.11
C THR A 23 12.09 -6.63 -1.96
N ALA A 24 10.90 -6.53 -1.36
CA ALA A 24 10.43 -7.52 -0.42
C ALA A 24 10.31 -8.87 -1.16
N GLU A 25 11.18 -9.83 -0.81
CA GLU A 25 11.01 -11.22 -1.21
C GLU A 25 9.69 -11.73 -0.62
N ALA A 26 8.69 -11.95 -1.47
CA ALA A 26 7.39 -12.47 -1.08
C ALA A 26 7.51 -13.95 -0.66
N PRO A 27 7.03 -14.36 0.53
CA PRO A 27 6.88 -15.78 0.83
C PRO A 27 5.82 -16.38 -0.11
N ALA A 28 6.23 -17.38 -0.90
CA ALA A 28 5.36 -18.17 -1.74
C ALA A 28 4.32 -18.91 -0.87
N GLY A 29 3.04 -18.55 -0.97
CA GLY A 29 2.04 -19.25 -0.17
C GLY A 29 0.61 -18.71 -0.17
N SER A 30 0.20 -17.91 -1.15
CA SER A 30 -1.21 -17.66 -1.50
C SER A 30 -1.18 -16.81 -2.76
N GLY A 31 -2.11 -16.95 -3.70
CA GLY A 31 -2.15 -16.12 -4.91
C GLY A 31 -2.43 -14.62 -4.67
N LEU A 32 -2.31 -14.16 -3.42
CA LEU A 32 -2.49 -12.81 -2.93
C LEU A 32 -1.18 -12.04 -3.03
N VAL A 33 -1.27 -10.77 -3.44
CA VAL A 33 -0.12 -9.87 -3.42
C VAL A 33 0.37 -9.72 -1.98
N PRO A 34 1.71 -9.79 -1.74
CA PRO A 34 2.28 -9.54 -0.41
C PRO A 34 1.79 -8.21 0.15
N GLU A 35 1.70 -8.14 1.47
CA GLU A 35 1.34 -6.90 2.13
C GLU A 35 2.41 -5.82 1.86
N PRO A 36 2.01 -4.57 1.54
CA PRO A 36 2.97 -3.49 1.36
C PRO A 36 3.73 -3.20 2.66
N ASP A 37 4.99 -2.76 2.52
CA ASP A 37 5.74 -2.26 3.67
C ASP A 37 5.14 -0.96 4.24
N ALA A 38 5.55 -0.59 5.46
CA ALA A 38 5.03 0.60 6.14
C ALA A 38 5.23 1.91 5.36
N ALA A 39 6.30 2.01 4.56
CA ALA A 39 6.56 3.19 3.74
C ALA A 39 5.58 3.29 2.56
N THR A 40 5.23 2.15 1.97
CA THR A 40 4.28 2.01 0.87
C THR A 40 2.86 2.20 1.37
N THR A 41 2.51 1.65 2.52
CA THR A 41 1.22 1.89 3.21
C THR A 41 0.99 3.38 3.41
N LYS A 42 1.96 4.11 3.97
CA LYS A 42 1.84 5.57 4.15
C LYS A 42 1.64 6.33 2.84
N LYS A 43 2.34 5.94 1.76
CA LYS A 43 2.17 6.56 0.44
C LYS A 43 0.80 6.26 -0.16
N TYR A 44 0.30 5.04 0.01
CA TYR A 44 -1.02 4.63 -0.42
C TYR A 44 -2.12 5.42 0.31
N VAL A 45 -2.07 5.47 1.64
CA VAL A 45 -3.03 6.23 2.45
C VAL A 45 -2.97 7.73 2.13
N ALA A 46 -1.78 8.29 1.95
CA ALA A 46 -1.63 9.69 1.53
C ALA A 46 -2.22 9.95 0.13
N ALA A 47 -2.10 8.99 -0.79
CA ALA A 47 -2.71 9.09 -2.11
C ALA A 47 -4.24 9.04 -2.04
N LEU A 48 -4.82 8.17 -1.20
CA LEU A 48 -6.26 8.14 -0.95
C LEU A 48 -6.76 9.46 -0.36
N ARG A 49 -6.10 9.96 0.68
CA ARG A 49 -6.44 11.24 1.33
C ARG A 49 -6.38 12.42 0.36
N LYS A 50 -5.47 12.40 -0.62
CA LYS A 50 -5.38 13.43 -1.67
C LYS A 50 -6.52 13.35 -2.69
N ILE A 51 -7.11 12.17 -2.90
CA ILE A 51 -8.30 12.02 -3.76
C ILE A 51 -9.51 12.61 -3.03
N ASP A 52 -9.68 12.18 -1.78
CA ASP A 52 -10.71 12.66 -0.86
C ASP A 52 -10.34 12.22 0.57
N ALA A 53 -10.45 13.12 1.54
CA ALA A 53 -10.17 12.78 2.93
C ALA A 53 -11.20 11.78 3.49
N ASP A 54 -12.44 11.81 2.99
CA ASP A 54 -13.51 10.93 3.42
C ASP A 54 -13.30 9.47 3.01
N ILE A 55 -12.40 9.20 2.04
CA ILE A 55 -12.01 7.83 1.66
C ILE A 55 -11.21 7.15 2.77
N VAL A 56 -10.37 7.93 3.46
CA VAL A 56 -9.59 7.43 4.61
C VAL A 56 -10.47 7.43 5.85
N ASN A 57 -11.29 8.47 6.05
CA ASN A 57 -12.16 8.59 7.21
C ASN A 57 -11.38 8.35 8.54
N ASP A 58 -12.05 7.78 9.55
CA ASP A 58 -11.46 7.22 10.77
C ASP A 58 -10.97 5.77 10.59
N ASP A 59 -10.86 5.27 9.34
CA ASP A 59 -10.31 3.94 9.11
C ASP A 59 -8.80 3.94 9.39
N ASP A 60 -8.32 2.88 10.01
CA ASP A 60 -6.88 2.65 10.18
C ASP A 60 -6.22 2.26 8.84
N ASP A 61 -4.90 2.43 8.80
CA ASP A 61 -4.08 2.15 7.63
C ASP A 61 -4.21 0.67 7.19
N GLU A 62 -4.35 -0.27 8.13
CA GLU A 62 -4.49 -1.71 7.87
C GLU A 62 -5.78 -2.02 7.10
N LYS A 63 -6.91 -1.48 7.52
CA LYS A 63 -8.21 -1.66 6.85
C LYS A 63 -8.21 -1.08 5.45
N LEU A 64 -7.52 0.03 5.22
CA LEU A 64 -7.35 0.60 3.88
C LEU A 64 -6.49 -0.30 2.98
N VAL A 65 -5.42 -0.87 3.53
CA VAL A 65 -4.57 -1.84 2.83
C VAL A 65 -5.37 -3.08 2.47
N ASP A 66 -6.16 -3.64 3.38
CA ASP A 66 -6.99 -4.82 3.13
C ASP A 66 -8.00 -4.59 1.99
N ARG A 67 -8.71 -3.45 2.00
CA ARG A 67 -9.57 -3.06 0.87
C ARG A 67 -8.80 -2.95 -0.44
N GLY A 68 -7.58 -2.41 -0.38
CA GLY A 68 -6.67 -2.33 -1.53
C GLY A 68 -6.28 -3.72 -2.05
N ARG A 69 -5.97 -4.66 -1.17
CA ARG A 69 -5.56 -6.03 -1.50
C ARG A 69 -6.71 -6.86 -2.07
N ASP A 70 -7.92 -6.68 -1.53
CA ASP A 70 -9.14 -7.25 -2.10
C ASP A 70 -9.41 -6.69 -3.52
N GLN A 71 -9.29 -5.38 -3.70
CA GLN A 71 -9.43 -4.77 -5.02
C GLN A 71 -8.34 -5.23 -6.01
N CYS A 72 -7.10 -5.38 -5.54
CA CYS A 72 -5.99 -5.95 -6.31
C CYS A 72 -6.32 -7.37 -6.80
N SER A 73 -6.95 -8.20 -5.96
CA SER A 73 -7.35 -9.56 -6.37
C SER A 73 -8.33 -9.50 -7.54
N SER A 74 -9.27 -8.56 -7.54
CA SER A 74 -10.14 -8.32 -8.70
C SER A 74 -9.39 -7.78 -9.92
N VAL A 75 -8.34 -6.95 -9.75
CA VAL A 75 -7.47 -6.53 -10.87
C VAL A 75 -6.82 -7.74 -11.52
N LYS A 76 -6.30 -8.68 -10.74
CA LYS A 76 -5.70 -9.92 -11.25
C LYS A 76 -6.69 -10.79 -12.01
N GLU A 77 -7.93 -10.88 -11.55
CA GLU A 77 -8.99 -11.69 -12.17
C GLU A 77 -9.58 -11.07 -13.45
N SER A 78 -9.52 -9.75 -13.59
CA SER A 78 -10.16 -9.04 -14.71
C SER A 78 -9.35 -7.79 -15.10
N PRO A 79 -8.08 -7.94 -15.53
CA PRO A 79 -7.15 -6.81 -15.69
C PRO A 79 -7.63 -5.78 -16.71
N ASP A 80 -8.33 -6.22 -17.77
CA ASP A 80 -8.77 -5.37 -18.88
C ASP A 80 -10.20 -4.81 -18.70
N ASP A 81 -10.95 -5.27 -17.69
CA ASP A 81 -12.34 -4.81 -17.46
C ASP A 81 -12.37 -3.59 -16.54
N GLU A 82 -11.88 -2.45 -17.06
CA GLU A 82 -11.81 -1.18 -16.33
C GLU A 82 -13.17 -0.77 -15.74
N LYS A 83 -14.28 -0.99 -16.47
CA LYS A 83 -15.63 -0.63 -15.99
C LYS A 83 -16.01 -1.47 -14.77
N LYS A 84 -15.81 -2.79 -14.81
CA LYS A 84 -16.04 -3.68 -13.67
C LYS A 84 -15.15 -3.29 -12.49
N LEU A 85 -13.87 -3.02 -12.73
CA LEU A 85 -12.92 -2.67 -11.67
C LEU A 85 -13.28 -1.35 -10.99
N ILE A 86 -13.72 -0.33 -11.74
CA ILE A 86 -14.22 0.94 -11.18
C ILE A 86 -15.46 0.69 -10.33
N LYS A 87 -16.42 -0.11 -10.80
CA LYS A 87 -17.63 -0.45 -10.05
C LYS A 87 -17.31 -1.17 -8.74
N LEU A 88 -16.42 -2.16 -8.78
CA LEU A 88 -15.98 -2.90 -7.60
C LEU A 88 -15.24 -1.98 -6.61
N THR A 89 -14.41 -1.08 -7.12
CA THR A 89 -13.74 -0.07 -6.29
C THR A 89 -14.77 0.81 -5.59
N ASN A 90 -15.82 1.25 -6.30
CA ASN A 90 -16.89 2.04 -5.72
C ASN A 90 -17.66 1.31 -4.60
N GLN A 91 -17.82 -0.01 -4.73
CA GLN A 91 -18.53 -0.83 -3.74
C GLN A 91 -17.69 -1.14 -2.49
N ARG A 92 -16.36 -1.18 -2.63
CA ARG A 92 -15.43 -1.51 -1.54
C ARG A 92 -14.98 -0.31 -0.72
N PHE A 93 -14.81 0.83 -1.39
CA PHE A 93 -14.40 2.07 -0.76
C PHE A 93 -15.65 2.88 -0.45
N ILE A 94 -16.10 2.74 0.79
CA ILE A 94 -17.26 3.43 1.36
C ILE A 94 -16.85 4.08 2.68
N SER A 95 -17.60 5.09 3.09
CA SER A 95 -17.49 5.71 4.42
C SER A 95 -18.89 6.03 4.93
N PRO A 96 -19.06 6.42 6.21
CA PRO A 96 -20.37 6.74 6.77
C PRO A 96 -21.14 7.80 5.95
N ASP A 97 -20.45 8.78 5.40
CA ASP A 97 -21.03 9.84 4.56
C ASP A 97 -21.16 9.44 3.07
N HIS A 98 -20.51 8.34 2.67
CA HIS A 98 -20.52 7.81 1.30
C HIS A 98 -20.85 6.30 1.32
N PRO A 99 -22.04 5.88 1.79
CA PRO A 99 -22.40 4.47 1.95
C PRO A 99 -22.52 3.73 0.60
N ASP A 100 -22.82 4.46 -0.47
CA ASP A 100 -22.91 3.94 -1.84
C ASP A 100 -21.58 4.12 -2.62
N GLY A 101 -20.52 4.58 -1.95
CA GLY A 101 -19.22 4.85 -2.52
C GLY A 101 -19.03 6.27 -3.06
N PHE A 102 -17.88 6.50 -3.70
CA PHE A 102 -17.40 7.84 -4.05
C PHE A 102 -17.69 8.26 -5.51
N GLY A 103 -18.41 7.43 -6.26
CA GLY A 103 -18.73 7.59 -7.67
C GLY A 103 -17.55 7.28 -8.62
N ASP A 104 -17.86 6.99 -9.88
CA ASP A 104 -16.91 6.50 -10.89
C ASP A 104 -15.63 7.34 -11.02
N LYS A 105 -15.74 8.67 -10.94
CA LYS A 105 -14.60 9.58 -11.09
C LYS A 105 -13.56 9.42 -9.97
N LYS A 106 -14.01 9.27 -8.71
CA LYS A 106 -13.10 9.06 -7.58
C LYS A 106 -12.67 7.60 -7.52
N SER A 107 -13.58 6.66 -7.75
CA SER A 107 -13.29 5.23 -7.80
C SER A 107 -12.22 4.88 -8.84
N LYS A 108 -12.21 5.54 -10.01
CA LYS A 108 -11.11 5.40 -10.98
C LYS A 108 -9.74 5.85 -10.43
N LYS A 109 -9.70 6.93 -9.64
CA LYS A 109 -8.45 7.40 -9.01
C LYS A 109 -8.00 6.47 -7.88
N ILE A 110 -8.95 5.93 -7.11
CA ILE A 110 -8.68 4.92 -6.07
C ILE A 110 -8.09 3.67 -6.73
N LEU A 111 -8.71 3.17 -7.81
CA LEU A 111 -8.21 2.02 -8.57
C LEU A 111 -6.77 2.24 -9.07
N ALA A 112 -6.47 3.45 -9.56
CA ALA A 112 -5.11 3.80 -9.96
C ALA A 112 -4.12 3.80 -8.78
N ALA A 113 -4.53 4.23 -7.58
CA ALA A 113 -3.71 4.15 -6.37
C ALA A 113 -3.50 2.69 -5.94
N VAL A 114 -4.52 1.84 -6.03
CA VAL A 114 -4.41 0.40 -5.76
C VAL A 114 -3.39 -0.25 -6.70
N ARG A 115 -3.54 -0.07 -8.02
CA ARG A 115 -2.57 -0.57 -9.02
C ARG A 115 -1.15 -0.10 -8.73
N LYS A 116 -0.98 1.16 -8.36
CA LYS A 116 0.34 1.75 -8.13
C LYS A 116 1.05 1.25 -6.86
N TYR A 117 0.32 1.13 -5.75
CA TYR A 117 0.94 0.93 -4.44
C TYR A 117 0.68 -0.46 -3.85
N ILE A 118 -0.43 -1.08 -4.22
CA ILE A 118 -0.82 -2.39 -3.68
C ILE A 118 -0.49 -3.50 -4.67
N CYS A 119 -0.65 -3.29 -5.99
CA CYS A 119 -0.32 -4.31 -6.99
C CYS A 119 0.54 -3.80 -8.16
N PRO A 120 1.78 -3.33 -7.87
CA PRO A 120 2.64 -2.71 -8.87
C PRO A 120 3.09 -3.64 -10.00
N ASP A 121 3.01 -4.96 -9.81
CA ASP A 121 3.47 -5.97 -10.77
C ASP A 121 2.35 -6.57 -11.64
N LEU A 122 1.12 -6.03 -11.55
CA LEU A 122 -0.05 -6.46 -12.33
C LEU A 122 -0.43 -5.46 -13.43
#